data_AF-A0A0E3QL33-F1
#
_entry.id   AF-A0A0E3QL33-F1
#
_cell.length_a   1.000
_cell.length_b   1.000
_cell.length_c   1.000
_cell.angle_alpha   90.00
_cell.angle_beta   90.00
_cell.angle_gamma   90.00
#
_symmetry.space_group_name_H-M   'P 1'
#
loop_
_entity.id
_entity.type
_entity.pdbx_description
1 polymer ?
#
loop_
_entity_poly.entity_id
_entity_poly.type
_entity_poly.pdbx_seq_one_letter_code
_entity_poly.pdbx_strand_id
1 'polypeptide(L)'
;MLRYGLADIFLNGIFFLLIFPLFYLFSLIPLFLYLGPTFHYVEYTLTDNKSKTKEKVIVDLPFSTIVDFNKSNGSIPADEEYFFKYYFNNTYLQQQEEMRKQNANTQWNILEKEMANSSNYSLSSTSIPWTLRLIIDVPGYIWRNGCSPTAAGMVLGYWDVHGYPNFPGETTLIDELVNAMGTSYKWPFGDGATWPWRVNDGILSVCRNHHYNNFQASEDVTVSWAEIKNEVYADRPFVLSMLNGGTGNGHNKAYNHHSVTCMGCLDGDQDYVYIKDTWDRDIHFLAYRDWTAVMAVWVRP
;
A
#
# COMPACT_ATOMS: atom_id res chain seq x y z
N MET A 1 49.60 18.79 -3.71
CA MET A 1 49.08 19.19 -2.38
C MET A 1 47.58 19.40 -2.56
N LEU A 2 46.78 18.36 -2.27
CA LEU A 2 46.03 18.17 -1.01
C LEU A 2 44.83 19.14 -0.95
N ARG A 3 43.59 18.74 -1.27
CA ARG A 3 42.65 17.86 -0.53
C ARG A 3 42.51 18.21 0.95
N TYR A 4 41.29 18.56 1.37
CA TYR A 4 40.53 18.20 2.59
C TYR A 4 39.11 18.78 2.38
N GLY A 5 37.95 18.19 2.70
CA GLY A 5 37.48 16.95 3.36
C GLY A 5 35.96 17.17 3.61
N LEU A 6 35.04 16.35 3.11
CA LEU A 6 34.39 15.19 3.76
C LEU A 6 33.86 15.41 5.18
N ALA A 7 32.55 15.23 5.34
CA ALA A 7 31.87 14.54 6.44
C ALA A 7 30.53 14.02 5.88
N ASP A 8 30.43 12.76 5.45
CA ASP A 8 30.23 11.55 6.25
C ASP A 8 28.78 11.37 6.74
N ILE A 9 28.01 10.59 5.99
CA ILE A 9 27.18 9.53 6.57
C ILE A 9 27.60 8.24 5.87
N PHE A 10 28.57 7.57 6.49
CA PHE A 10 28.83 6.16 6.29
C PHE A 10 27.62 5.36 6.79
N LEU A 11 27.11 4.47 5.95
CA LEU A 11 26.67 3.16 6.43
C LEU A 11 27.41 2.12 5.59
N ASN A 12 28.53 1.69 6.18
CA ASN A 12 29.19 0.42 5.95
C ASN A 12 28.14 -0.66 5.64
N GLY A 13 28.21 -1.34 4.50
CA GLY A 13 29.24 -2.34 4.32
C GLY A 13 28.79 -3.66 4.94
N ILE A 14 27.76 -4.29 4.37
CA ILE A 14 27.58 -5.75 4.40
C ILE A 14 27.06 -6.17 3.02
N PHE A 15 27.97 -6.74 2.23
CA PHE A 15 27.64 -7.70 1.19
C PHE A 15 26.77 -8.80 1.81
N PHE A 16 25.50 -8.89 1.43
CA PHE A 16 24.80 -10.17 1.50
C PHE A 16 24.63 -10.69 0.08
N LEU A 17 25.42 -11.72 -0.22
CA LEU A 17 25.11 -12.71 -1.24
C LEU A 17 23.63 -13.07 -1.12
N LEU A 18 22.83 -12.73 -2.14
CA LEU A 18 21.71 -13.58 -2.48
C LEU A 18 22.23 -14.65 -3.42
N ILE A 19 22.26 -15.86 -2.87
CA ILE A 19 22.74 -17.09 -3.48
C ILE A 19 21.89 -17.38 -4.73
N PHE A 20 22.35 -16.90 -5.89
CA PHE A 20 22.11 -17.56 -7.17
C PHE A 20 23.22 -18.58 -7.37
N PRO A 21 22.93 -19.88 -7.47
CA PRO A 21 23.89 -20.77 -8.07
C PRO A 21 23.87 -20.48 -9.58
N LEU A 22 24.78 -19.62 -10.04
CA LEU A 22 25.54 -19.70 -11.29
C LEU A 22 26.10 -18.31 -11.68
N PHE A 23 27.42 -18.17 -11.55
CA PHE A 23 28.35 -17.38 -12.37
C PHE A 23 27.84 -16.22 -13.25
N TYR A 24 27.37 -15.11 -12.67
CA TYR A 24 27.23 -13.82 -13.38
C TYR A 24 28.17 -12.77 -12.75
N LEU A 25 28.92 -12.05 -13.59
CA LEU A 25 29.81 -10.96 -13.18
C LEU A 25 29.04 -9.63 -13.32
N PHE A 26 28.86 -8.88 -12.23
CA PHE A 26 28.23 -7.55 -12.28
C PHE A 26 29.23 -6.52 -12.80
N SER A 27 28.87 -5.78 -13.85
CA SER A 27 29.66 -4.66 -14.39
C SER A 27 28.75 -3.45 -14.63
N LEU A 28 29.12 -2.34 -13.99
CA LEU A 28 28.76 -0.92 -14.23
C LEU A 28 27.44 -0.33 -13.66
N ILE A 29 27.52 1.00 -13.55
CA ILE A 29 26.81 1.99 -12.71
C ILE A 29 25.30 1.74 -12.64
N PRO A 30 24.73 1.51 -11.44
CA PRO A 30 23.28 1.41 -11.28
C PRO A 30 22.60 2.75 -11.61
N LEU A 31 21.56 2.71 -12.45
CA LEU A 31 20.66 3.84 -12.66
C LEU A 31 19.48 3.71 -11.70
N PHE A 32 19.20 4.77 -10.95
CA PHE A 32 18.18 4.79 -9.91
C PHE A 32 16.97 5.62 -10.36
N LEU A 33 15.77 5.06 -10.24
CA LEU A 33 14.52 5.80 -10.32
C LEU A 33 13.91 5.91 -8.93
N TYR A 34 13.75 7.14 -8.44
CA TYR A 34 13.07 7.47 -7.19
C TYR A 34 11.70 8.08 -7.49
N LEU A 35 10.61 7.38 -7.15
CA LEU A 35 9.22 7.86 -7.32
C LEU A 35 8.62 8.36 -5.97
N GLY A 36 9.49 8.73 -5.02
CA GLY A 36 9.08 9.22 -3.70
C GLY A 36 9.42 8.25 -2.56
N PRO A 37 8.87 8.46 -1.35
CA PRO A 37 9.21 7.69 -0.14
C PRO A 37 8.92 6.18 -0.23
N THR A 38 8.28 5.73 -1.32
CA THR A 38 7.66 4.43 -1.52
C THR A 38 8.38 3.51 -2.52
N PHE A 39 9.13 4.03 -3.50
CA PHE A 39 9.72 3.21 -4.56
C PHE A 39 11.15 3.63 -4.91
N HIS A 40 12.02 2.64 -5.06
CA HIS A 40 13.29 2.83 -5.74
C HIS A 40 13.48 1.69 -6.73
N TYR A 41 13.73 1.99 -8.00
CA TYR A 41 14.10 0.98 -8.99
C TYR A 41 15.59 1.05 -9.30
N VAL A 42 16.24 -0.11 -9.41
CA VAL A 42 17.61 -0.23 -9.90
C VAL A 42 17.63 -1.11 -11.13
N GLU A 43 18.20 -0.59 -12.22
CA GLU A 43 18.51 -1.40 -13.39
C GLU A 43 19.90 -2.05 -13.22
N TYR A 44 19.95 -3.37 -13.35
CA TYR A 44 21.19 -4.11 -13.50
C TYR A 44 21.35 -4.59 -14.94
N THR A 45 22.54 -4.39 -15.51
CA THR A 45 22.92 -5.08 -16.75
C THR A 45 23.57 -6.41 -16.39
N LEU A 46 22.85 -7.51 -16.63
CA LEU A 46 23.41 -8.85 -16.53
C LEU A 46 24.19 -9.16 -17.80
N THR A 47 25.42 -9.65 -17.63
CA THR A 47 26.24 -10.11 -18.76
C THR A 47 26.55 -11.59 -18.58
N ASP A 48 26.19 -12.43 -19.56
CA ASP A 48 26.55 -13.85 -19.50
C ASP A 48 28.08 -14.05 -19.48
N ASN A 49 28.52 -15.24 -19.06
CA ASN A 49 29.90 -15.68 -18.88
C ASN A 49 30.79 -15.52 -20.14
N LYS A 50 30.17 -15.32 -21.30
CA LYS A 50 30.77 -15.08 -22.62
C LYS A 50 30.63 -13.63 -23.09
N SER A 51 30.19 -12.72 -22.22
CA SER A 51 30.00 -11.28 -22.46
C SER A 51 29.07 -10.93 -23.62
N LYS A 52 28.20 -11.86 -24.06
CA LYS A 52 27.45 -11.73 -25.32
C LYS A 52 26.00 -11.27 -25.15
N THR A 53 25.38 -11.57 -24.02
CA THR A 53 23.97 -11.26 -23.79
C THR A 53 23.83 -10.24 -22.66
N LYS A 54 23.25 -9.08 -22.95
CA LYS A 54 22.91 -8.03 -21.97
C LYS A 54 21.43 -8.15 -21.64
N GLU A 55 21.09 -8.69 -20.48
CA GLU A 55 19.73 -8.65 -19.96
C GLU A 55 19.61 -7.50 -18.96
N LYS A 56 18.59 -6.66 -19.11
CA LYS A 56 18.30 -5.57 -18.18
C LYS A 56 17.28 -6.08 -17.16
N VAL A 57 17.60 -5.99 -15.87
CA VAL A 57 16.68 -6.38 -14.79
C VAL A 57 16.34 -5.15 -13.97
N ILE A 58 15.04 -4.87 -13.84
CA ILE A 58 14.51 -3.81 -12.97
C ILE A 58 14.21 -4.43 -11.61
N VAL A 59 14.88 -3.91 -10.57
CA VAL A 59 14.68 -4.36 -9.19
C VAL A 59 13.89 -3.32 -8.44
N ASP A 60 12.71 -3.71 -7.98
CA ASP A 60 11.89 -2.96 -7.03
C ASP A 60 12.53 -3.08 -5.64
N LEU A 61 13.17 -2.01 -5.15
CA LEU A 61 13.87 -2.00 -3.86
C LEU A 61 13.01 -1.85 -2.58
N PRO A 62 11.71 -1.49 -2.57
CA PRO A 62 10.97 -1.31 -1.32
C PRO A 62 10.73 -2.63 -0.59
N PHE A 63 10.80 -3.77 -1.30
CA PHE A 63 11.01 -5.05 -0.64
C PHE A 63 12.52 -5.32 -0.55
N SER A 64 13.15 -4.80 0.49
CA SER A 64 14.48 -5.28 0.94
C SER A 64 14.48 -6.76 1.39
N THR A 65 13.39 -7.48 1.12
CA THR A 65 13.12 -8.87 1.47
C THR A 65 12.53 -9.60 0.27
N ILE A 66 12.99 -10.84 0.03
CA ILE A 66 12.31 -11.74 -0.92
C ILE A 66 10.94 -12.06 -0.33
N VAL A 67 9.87 -11.64 -0.99
CA VAL A 67 8.51 -12.07 -0.66
C VAL A 67 8.34 -13.49 -1.17
N ASP A 68 8.45 -14.47 -0.28
CA ASP A 68 8.04 -15.84 -0.58
C ASP A 68 6.51 -15.91 -0.55
N PHE A 69 5.90 -15.84 -1.74
CA PHE A 69 4.44 -15.92 -1.91
C PHE A 69 3.84 -17.23 -1.39
N ASN A 70 4.66 -18.24 -1.10
CA ASN A 70 4.22 -19.52 -0.53
C ASN A 70 4.39 -19.60 0.99
N LYS A 71 4.86 -18.54 1.65
CA LYS A 71 5.22 -18.56 3.07
C LYS A 71 4.57 -17.40 3.83
N SER A 72 3.33 -17.59 4.25
CA SER A 72 2.72 -16.75 5.27
C SER A 72 3.36 -17.05 6.64
N ASN A 73 3.98 -16.06 7.28
CA ASN A 73 4.59 -16.21 8.62
C ASN A 73 3.55 -16.32 9.77
N GLY A 74 2.25 -16.35 9.46
CA GLY A 74 1.17 -16.56 10.42
C GLY A 74 0.57 -17.95 10.29
N SER A 75 0.24 -18.58 11.42
CA SER A 75 -0.60 -19.77 11.46
C SER A 75 -2.02 -19.39 11.03
N ILE A 76 -2.40 -19.76 9.81
CA ILE A 76 -3.77 -19.54 9.32
C ILE A 76 -4.68 -20.60 9.97
N PRO A 77 -5.77 -20.20 10.67
CA PRO A 77 -6.79 -21.14 11.11
C PRO A 77 -7.34 -21.94 9.91
N ALA A 78 -7.55 -23.25 10.08
CA ALA A 78 -7.94 -24.14 8.98
C ALA A 78 -9.26 -23.75 8.30
N ASP A 79 -10.15 -23.05 9.02
CA ASP A 79 -11.41 -22.50 8.52
C ASP A 79 -11.24 -21.19 7.73
N GLU A 80 -10.15 -20.46 7.97
CA GLU A 80 -9.81 -19.19 7.30
C GLU A 80 -8.83 -19.40 6.12
N GLU A 81 -8.13 -20.55 6.06
CA GLU A 81 -7.20 -20.93 4.98
C GLU A 81 -7.90 -20.99 3.62
N TYR A 82 -9.18 -21.41 3.61
CA TYR A 82 -9.99 -21.43 2.40
C TYR A 82 -10.14 -20.03 1.80
N PHE A 83 -10.50 -19.03 2.62
CA PHE A 83 -10.70 -17.66 2.15
C PHE A 83 -9.40 -17.02 1.71
N PHE A 84 -8.31 -17.24 2.45
CA PHE A 84 -6.99 -16.76 2.02
C PHE A 84 -6.60 -17.33 0.65
N LYS A 85 -6.75 -18.65 0.46
CA LYS A 85 -6.49 -19.30 -0.84
C LYS A 85 -7.48 -18.87 -1.91
N TYR A 86 -8.71 -18.49 -1.56
CA TYR A 86 -9.71 -18.04 -2.50
C TYR A 86 -9.36 -16.64 -3.04
N TYR A 87 -9.16 -15.67 -2.15
CA TYR A 87 -8.90 -14.27 -2.50
C TYR A 87 -7.46 -14.00 -2.95
N PHE A 88 -6.48 -14.64 -2.33
CA PHE A 88 -5.04 -14.40 -2.57
C PHE A 88 -4.33 -15.66 -3.09
N ASN A 89 -4.93 -16.33 -4.09
CA ASN A 89 -4.28 -17.47 -4.75
C ASN A 89 -3.01 -17.05 -5.53
N ASN A 90 -2.18 -18.04 -5.85
CA ASN A 90 -0.93 -17.83 -6.60
C ASN A 90 -1.13 -17.13 -7.95
N THR A 91 -2.25 -17.37 -8.65
CA THR A 91 -2.52 -16.71 -9.93
C THR A 91 -2.79 -15.21 -9.74
N TYR A 92 -3.58 -14.84 -8.73
CA TYR A 92 -3.82 -13.44 -8.39
C TYR A 92 -2.51 -12.73 -8.00
N LEU A 93 -1.71 -13.34 -7.12
CA LEU A 93 -0.44 -12.76 -6.70
C LEU A 93 0.53 -12.56 -7.88
N GLN A 94 0.58 -13.53 -8.80
CA GLN A 94 1.35 -13.41 -10.05
C GLN A 94 0.83 -12.28 -10.94
N GLN A 95 -0.50 -12.10 -11.06
CA GLN A 95 -1.06 -11.00 -11.83
C GLN A 95 -0.68 -9.63 -11.24
N GLN A 96 -0.69 -9.49 -9.91
CA GLN A 96 -0.24 -8.26 -9.23
C GLN A 96 1.24 -7.99 -9.50
N GLU A 97 2.08 -9.02 -9.45
CA GLU A 97 3.51 -8.91 -9.76
C GLU A 97 3.75 -8.43 -11.20
N GLU A 98 3.08 -9.03 -12.19
CA GLU A 98 3.21 -8.64 -13.59
C GLU A 98 2.72 -7.20 -13.85
N MET A 99 1.62 -6.81 -13.21
CA MET A 99 1.11 -5.44 -13.28
C MET A 99 2.10 -4.42 -12.69
N ARG A 100 2.82 -4.77 -11.62
CA ARG A 100 3.87 -3.91 -11.05
C ARG A 100 5.07 -3.79 -11.99
N LYS A 101 5.54 -4.90 -12.56
CA LYS A 101 6.63 -4.89 -13.57
C LYS A 101 6.28 -4.00 -14.76
N GLN A 102 5.05 -4.09 -15.27
CA GLN A 102 4.59 -3.26 -16.38
C GLN A 102 4.56 -1.77 -16.02
N ASN A 103 4.11 -1.42 -14.81
CA ASN A 103 4.12 -0.03 -14.35
C ASN A 103 5.55 0.51 -14.21
N ALA A 104 6.44 -0.26 -13.56
CA ALA A 104 7.84 0.09 -13.42
C ALA A 104 8.53 0.33 -14.78
N ASN A 105 8.31 -0.58 -15.74
CA ASN A 105 8.81 -0.44 -17.11
C ASN A 105 8.26 0.82 -17.81
N THR A 106 6.99 1.17 -17.57
CA THR A 106 6.37 2.35 -18.16
C THR A 106 7.00 3.63 -17.64
N GLN A 107 7.15 3.75 -16.32
CA GLN A 107 7.82 4.88 -15.66
C GLN A 107 9.28 5.01 -16.12
N TRP A 108 9.98 3.88 -16.24
CA TRP A 108 11.35 3.86 -16.77
C TRP A 108 11.46 4.40 -18.19
N ASN A 109 10.58 3.95 -19.09
CA ASN A 109 10.57 4.41 -20.47
C ASN A 109 10.27 5.92 -20.59
N ILE A 110 9.48 6.48 -19.67
CA ILE A 110 9.22 7.94 -19.62
C ILE A 110 10.52 8.66 -19.28
N LEU A 111 11.24 8.22 -18.25
CA LEU A 111 12.50 8.84 -17.83
C LEU A 111 13.59 8.70 -18.90
N GLU A 112 13.72 7.55 -19.55
CA GLU A 112 14.69 7.38 -20.64
C GLU A 112 14.42 8.40 -21.77
N LYS A 113 13.15 8.66 -22.10
CA LYS A 113 12.77 9.69 -23.08
C LYS A 113 13.12 11.09 -22.58
N GLU A 114 12.85 11.40 -21.32
CA GLU A 114 13.17 12.70 -20.71
C GLU A 114 14.68 12.95 -20.69
N MET A 115 15.47 11.94 -20.31
CA MET A 115 16.94 12.00 -20.29
C MET A 115 17.54 12.10 -21.70
N ALA A 116 17.00 11.39 -22.69
CA ALA A 116 17.48 11.46 -24.07
C ALA A 116 17.20 12.83 -24.72
N ASN A 117 16.11 13.50 -24.34
CA ASN A 117 15.73 14.82 -24.82
C ASN A 117 16.43 15.98 -24.09
N SER A 118 17.34 15.68 -23.15
CA SER A 118 18.06 16.66 -22.30
C SER A 118 18.91 17.69 -23.05
N SER A 119 19.05 17.59 -24.37
CA SER A 119 19.74 18.57 -25.21
C SER A 119 18.92 19.85 -25.52
N ASN A 120 17.63 19.90 -25.15
CA ASN A 120 16.82 21.12 -25.23
C ASN A 120 15.95 21.27 -23.97
N TYR A 121 16.54 21.68 -22.85
CA TYR A 121 15.77 22.20 -21.71
C TYR A 121 15.19 23.58 -22.07
N SER A 122 14.09 23.57 -22.81
CA SER A 122 13.02 24.53 -22.58
C SER A 122 12.10 23.86 -21.57
N LEU A 123 11.94 24.46 -20.39
CA LEU A 123 10.86 24.11 -19.45
C LEU A 123 9.52 24.45 -20.11
N SER A 124 9.11 23.67 -21.10
CA SER A 124 7.71 23.56 -21.47
C SER A 124 7.10 22.65 -20.41
N SER A 125 6.74 23.24 -19.28
CA SER A 125 5.82 22.64 -18.33
C SER A 125 4.48 22.46 -19.06
N THR A 126 4.34 21.39 -19.82
CA THR A 126 3.02 20.84 -20.09
C THR A 126 2.50 20.40 -18.73
N SER A 127 1.76 21.30 -18.08
CA SER A 127 1.05 21.04 -16.85
C SER A 127 0.05 19.93 -17.12
N ILE A 128 0.44 18.68 -16.90
CA ILE A 128 -0.51 17.64 -16.52
C ILE A 128 -1.19 18.23 -15.27
N PRO A 129 -2.51 18.49 -15.27
CA PRO A 129 -3.15 19.04 -14.08
C PRO A 129 -3.13 17.94 -13.01
N TRP A 130 -2.23 18.07 -12.03
CA TRP A 130 -2.23 17.22 -10.84
C TRP A 130 -3.57 17.44 -10.16
N THR A 131 -4.39 16.41 -10.11
CA THR A 131 -5.74 16.54 -9.55
C THR A 131 -5.79 15.86 -8.19
N LEU A 132 -5.62 16.67 -7.14
CA LEU A 132 -5.78 16.24 -5.76
C LEU A 132 -7.26 16.30 -5.36
N ARG A 133 -7.78 15.18 -4.86
CA ARG A 133 -9.09 15.12 -4.20
C ARG A 133 -8.92 14.51 -2.82
N LEU A 134 -9.39 15.23 -1.80
CA LEU A 134 -9.45 14.80 -0.41
C LEU A 134 -10.92 14.81 0.04
N ILE A 135 -11.32 13.77 0.75
CA ILE A 135 -12.57 13.72 1.51
C ILE A 135 -12.29 14.40 2.85
N ILE A 136 -13.02 15.47 3.13
CA ILE A 136 -12.84 16.26 4.35
C ILE A 136 -13.59 15.55 5.50
N ASP A 137 -13.24 15.87 6.75
CA ASP A 137 -13.94 15.39 7.95
C ASP A 137 -13.88 13.87 8.20
N VAL A 138 -13.01 13.14 7.49
CA VAL A 138 -12.62 11.77 7.88
C VAL A 138 -11.78 11.87 9.16
N PRO A 139 -12.23 11.33 10.30
CA PRO A 139 -11.52 11.47 11.56
C PRO A 139 -10.23 10.63 11.58
N GLY A 140 -9.20 11.11 12.28
CA GLY A 140 -7.98 10.35 12.54
C GLY A 140 -8.06 9.65 13.90
N TYR A 141 -8.55 8.41 13.91
CA TYR A 141 -8.63 7.59 15.12
C TYR A 141 -7.31 6.85 15.39
N ILE A 142 -6.91 6.77 16.66
CA ILE A 142 -5.66 6.11 17.03
C ILE A 142 -5.90 4.63 17.29
N TRP A 143 -4.93 3.81 16.90
CA TRP A 143 -4.93 2.38 17.11
C TRP A 143 -5.23 2.02 18.56
N ARG A 144 -6.21 1.13 18.73
CA ARG A 144 -6.64 0.63 20.03
C ARG A 144 -6.53 -0.89 20.10
N ASN A 145 -7.29 -1.58 19.25
CA ASN A 145 -7.47 -3.03 19.31
C ASN A 145 -7.44 -3.65 17.90
N GLY A 146 -6.50 -3.22 17.05
CA GLY A 146 -6.36 -3.72 15.68
C GLY A 146 -6.50 -2.62 14.62
N CYS A 147 -5.76 -2.77 13.51
CA CYS A 147 -5.76 -1.77 12.44
C CYS A 147 -7.08 -1.73 11.68
N SER A 148 -7.64 -2.89 11.31
CA SER A 148 -8.90 -2.97 10.56
C SER A 148 -10.10 -2.35 11.28
N PRO A 149 -10.39 -2.65 12.57
CA PRO A 149 -11.50 -2.00 13.26
C PRO A 149 -11.25 -0.50 13.49
N THR A 150 -9.99 -0.07 13.66
CA THR A 150 -9.66 1.36 13.78
C THR A 150 -9.93 2.10 12.47
N ALA A 151 -9.46 1.57 11.34
CA ALA A 151 -9.71 2.14 10.01
C ALA A 151 -11.22 2.17 9.69
N ALA A 152 -11.93 1.06 9.89
CA ALA A 152 -13.38 1.02 9.72
C ALA A 152 -14.11 2.02 10.63
N GLY A 153 -13.61 2.24 11.84
CA GLY A 153 -14.12 3.25 12.75
C GLY A 153 -14.03 4.64 12.15
N MET A 154 -12.94 4.98 11.44
CA MET A 154 -12.83 6.28 10.78
C MET A 154 -13.84 6.44 9.63
N VAL A 155 -14.09 5.37 8.86
CA VAL A 155 -15.12 5.38 7.81
C VAL A 155 -16.52 5.61 8.41
N LEU A 156 -16.86 4.92 9.49
CA LEU A 156 -18.15 5.12 10.16
C LEU A 156 -18.25 6.47 10.89
N GLY A 157 -17.13 6.96 11.46
CA GLY A 157 -17.06 8.29 12.05
C GLY A 157 -17.25 9.41 11.02
N TYR A 158 -16.80 9.21 9.78
CA TYR A 158 -17.15 10.10 8.67
C TYR A 158 -18.67 10.10 8.43
N TRP A 159 -19.30 8.93 8.30
CA TRP A 159 -20.74 8.84 8.07
C TRP A 159 -21.59 9.39 9.23
N ASP A 160 -21.10 9.29 10.46
CA ASP A 160 -21.75 9.85 11.66
C ASP A 160 -22.02 11.36 11.52
N VAL A 161 -21.08 12.09 10.91
CA VAL A 161 -21.20 13.53 10.65
C VAL A 161 -21.71 13.85 9.23
N HIS A 162 -22.02 12.83 8.42
CA HIS A 162 -22.51 12.94 7.03
C HIS A 162 -23.87 12.25 6.82
N GLY A 163 -24.82 12.54 7.70
CA GLY A 163 -26.23 12.14 7.52
C GLY A 163 -26.62 10.82 8.17
N TYR A 164 -25.69 10.13 8.85
CA TYR A 164 -25.95 8.88 9.55
C TYR A 164 -25.48 8.95 11.03
N PRO A 165 -26.04 9.87 11.83
CA PRO A 165 -25.60 10.11 13.21
C PRO A 165 -25.87 8.92 14.16
N ASN A 166 -25.40 8.96 15.39
CA ASN A 166 -25.62 7.97 16.46
C ASN A 166 -24.62 6.81 16.50
N PHE A 167 -23.52 6.86 15.74
CA PHE A 167 -22.39 6.03 16.09
C PHE A 167 -21.77 6.55 17.41
N PRO A 168 -21.26 5.66 18.28
CA PRO A 168 -20.66 6.09 19.53
C PRO A 168 -19.27 6.70 19.27
N GLY A 169 -18.70 7.33 20.28
CA GLY A 169 -17.37 7.94 20.16
C GLY A 169 -16.27 6.92 19.84
N GLU A 170 -15.15 7.41 19.29
CA GLU A 170 -13.96 6.67 18.80
C GLU A 170 -13.72 5.32 19.51
N THR A 171 -13.49 5.37 20.82
CA THR A 171 -13.17 4.17 21.63
C THR A 171 -14.25 3.10 21.57
N THR A 172 -15.51 3.47 21.78
CA THR A 172 -16.61 2.51 21.85
C THR A 172 -16.93 1.96 20.46
N LEU A 173 -16.88 2.81 19.43
CA LEU A 173 -17.08 2.38 18.05
C LEU A 173 -16.01 1.37 17.61
N ILE A 174 -14.75 1.62 17.94
CA ILE A 174 -13.67 0.67 17.63
C ILE A 174 -13.88 -0.64 18.39
N ASP A 175 -14.24 -0.60 19.68
CA ASP A 175 -14.46 -1.84 20.46
C ASP A 175 -15.68 -2.64 19.94
N GLU A 176 -16.71 -1.99 19.41
CA GLU A 176 -17.82 -2.68 18.71
C GLU A 176 -17.36 -3.34 17.42
N LEU A 177 -16.57 -2.63 16.59
CA LEU A 177 -16.01 -3.18 15.35
C LEU A 177 -15.05 -4.33 15.61
N VAL A 178 -14.24 -4.25 16.66
CA VAL A 178 -13.34 -5.31 17.14
C VAL A 178 -14.12 -6.60 17.41
N ASN A 179 -15.25 -6.50 18.13
CA ASN A 179 -16.10 -7.64 18.42
C ASN A 179 -16.78 -8.17 17.15
N ALA A 180 -17.30 -7.28 16.32
CA ALA A 180 -18.04 -7.62 15.11
C ALA A 180 -17.15 -8.28 14.04
N MET A 181 -15.89 -7.84 13.91
CA MET A 181 -14.91 -8.40 12.98
C MET A 181 -14.24 -9.68 13.49
N GLY A 182 -14.45 -10.04 14.76
CA GLY A 182 -13.74 -11.15 15.40
C GLY A 182 -12.23 -10.90 15.46
N THR A 183 -11.81 -9.64 15.61
CA THR A 183 -10.40 -9.28 15.69
C THR A 183 -9.71 -10.08 16.79
N SER A 184 -8.50 -10.57 16.54
CA SER A 184 -7.67 -11.23 17.54
C SER A 184 -7.15 -10.19 18.53
N TYR A 185 -7.97 -9.76 19.48
CA TYR A 185 -7.58 -8.78 20.52
C TYR A 185 -7.63 -9.38 21.94
N LYS A 186 -8.21 -10.57 22.09
CA LYS A 186 -8.37 -11.21 23.41
C LYS A 186 -7.08 -11.88 23.86
N TRP A 187 -6.63 -11.48 25.04
CA TRP A 187 -5.52 -12.10 25.76
C TRP A 187 -5.74 -13.61 25.97
N PRO A 188 -4.70 -14.47 25.92
CA PRO A 188 -3.27 -14.15 25.82
C PRO A 188 -2.71 -14.08 24.39
N PHE A 189 -3.55 -14.14 23.36
CA PHE A 189 -3.12 -14.30 21.96
C PHE A 189 -3.46 -13.12 21.04
N GLY A 190 -4.02 -12.03 21.59
CA GLY A 190 -4.47 -10.89 20.80
C GLY A 190 -3.32 -10.03 20.28
N ASP A 191 -3.08 -10.08 18.97
CA ASP A 191 -2.11 -9.26 18.23
C ASP A 191 -2.77 -8.12 17.43
N GLY A 192 -4.09 -7.96 17.57
CA GLY A 192 -4.91 -7.03 16.81
C GLY A 192 -5.17 -7.48 15.37
N ALA A 193 -4.87 -8.73 15.01
CA ALA A 193 -5.06 -9.23 13.66
C ALA A 193 -6.55 -9.37 13.32
N THR A 194 -6.91 -8.92 12.13
CA THR A 194 -8.27 -9.07 11.58
C THR A 194 -8.15 -9.56 10.15
N TRP A 195 -8.89 -10.60 9.80
CA TRP A 195 -8.93 -11.07 8.42
C TRP A 195 -9.63 -10.05 7.52
N PRO A 196 -9.11 -9.74 6.32
CA PRO A 196 -9.68 -8.72 5.44
C PRO A 196 -11.17 -8.92 5.10
N TRP A 197 -11.60 -10.17 4.86
CA TRP A 197 -13.01 -10.52 4.58
C TRP A 197 -13.93 -10.50 5.81
N ARG A 198 -13.42 -10.19 7.01
CA ARG A 198 -14.26 -9.93 8.20
C ARG A 198 -14.64 -8.47 8.33
N VAL A 199 -13.97 -7.59 7.57
CA VAL A 199 -14.09 -6.14 7.72
C VAL A 199 -15.46 -5.65 7.23
N ASN A 200 -15.91 -6.11 6.07
CA ASN A 200 -17.24 -5.79 5.53
C ASN A 200 -18.38 -6.29 6.44
N ASP A 201 -18.33 -7.55 6.87
CA ASP A 201 -19.33 -8.14 7.75
C ASP A 201 -19.37 -7.44 9.11
N GLY A 202 -18.20 -7.11 9.66
CA GLY A 202 -18.07 -6.37 10.91
C GLY A 202 -18.68 -4.96 10.81
N ILE A 203 -18.39 -4.23 9.72
CA ILE A 203 -18.98 -2.91 9.46
C ILE A 203 -20.50 -3.01 9.38
N LEU A 204 -21.04 -3.96 8.60
CA LEU A 204 -22.48 -4.13 8.44
C LEU A 204 -23.17 -4.52 9.76
N SER A 205 -22.52 -5.35 10.57
CA SER A 205 -23.02 -5.72 11.90
C SER A 205 -23.15 -4.49 12.80
N VAL A 206 -22.11 -3.64 12.85
CA VAL A 206 -22.14 -2.39 13.64
C VAL A 206 -23.19 -1.42 13.10
N CYS A 207 -23.29 -1.21 11.78
CA CYS A 207 -24.33 -0.38 11.20
C CYS A 207 -25.74 -0.84 11.62
N ARG A 208 -26.02 -2.15 11.56
CA ARG A 208 -27.33 -2.71 11.97
C ARG A 208 -27.59 -2.53 13.46
N ASN A 209 -26.57 -2.66 14.31
CA ASN A 209 -26.70 -2.41 15.75
C ASN A 209 -27.08 -0.95 16.05
N HIS A 210 -26.67 -0.01 15.18
CA HIS A 210 -27.06 1.40 15.22
C HIS A 210 -28.24 1.73 14.31
N HIS A 211 -29.08 0.74 14.00
CA HIS A 211 -30.32 0.87 13.24
C HIS A 211 -30.18 1.26 11.76
N TYR A 212 -28.98 1.16 11.20
CA TYR A 212 -28.70 1.39 9.79
C TYR A 212 -28.74 0.10 8.96
N ASN A 213 -29.90 -0.16 8.34
CA ASN A 213 -30.13 -1.35 7.51
C ASN A 213 -29.86 -1.13 6.01
N ASN A 214 -29.66 0.11 5.59
CA ASN A 214 -29.43 0.53 4.21
C ASN A 214 -27.94 0.47 3.80
N PHE A 215 -27.02 0.41 4.77
CA PHE A 215 -25.60 0.31 4.47
C PHE A 215 -25.25 -0.96 3.71
N GLN A 216 -24.36 -0.78 2.75
CA GLN A 216 -23.68 -1.81 2.00
C GLN A 216 -22.19 -1.72 2.30
N ALA A 217 -21.57 -2.87 2.56
CA ALA A 217 -20.13 -3.01 2.64
C ALA A 217 -19.73 -4.14 1.69
N SER A 218 -18.97 -3.82 0.66
CA SER A 218 -18.54 -4.79 -0.36
C SER A 218 -17.03 -4.83 -0.44
N GLU A 219 -16.48 -6.04 -0.38
CA GLU A 219 -15.06 -6.30 -0.54
C GLU A 219 -14.66 -6.40 -2.01
N ASP A 220 -13.45 -5.93 -2.32
CA ASP A 220 -12.88 -5.98 -3.65
C ASP A 220 -11.36 -6.19 -3.56
N VAL A 221 -10.88 -7.24 -4.22
CA VAL A 221 -9.45 -7.58 -4.26
C VAL A 221 -8.77 -7.12 -5.56
N THR A 222 -9.56 -6.59 -6.50
CA THR A 222 -9.12 -6.11 -7.82
C THR A 222 -9.05 -4.59 -7.91
N VAL A 223 -8.85 -3.92 -6.77
CA VAL A 223 -8.87 -2.47 -6.58
C VAL A 223 -8.13 -1.71 -7.69
N SER A 224 -8.90 -1.17 -8.64
CA SER A 224 -8.40 -0.37 -9.74
C SER A 224 -8.30 1.11 -9.37
N TRP A 225 -7.45 1.86 -10.08
CA TRP A 225 -7.36 3.31 -9.91
C TRP A 225 -8.69 4.02 -10.22
N ALA A 226 -9.43 3.53 -11.21
CA ALA A 226 -10.74 4.07 -11.56
C ALA A 226 -11.75 3.91 -10.42
N GLU A 227 -11.75 2.77 -9.72
CA GLU A 227 -12.62 2.54 -8.56
C GLU A 227 -12.27 3.46 -7.39
N ILE A 228 -10.97 3.61 -7.08
CA ILE A 228 -10.50 4.55 -6.07
C ILE A 228 -11.00 5.97 -6.38
N LYS A 229 -10.83 6.44 -7.63
CA LYS A 229 -11.33 7.75 -8.04
C LYS A 229 -12.85 7.85 -7.92
N ASN A 230 -13.59 6.81 -8.32
CA ASN A 230 -15.05 6.82 -8.24
C ASN A 230 -15.58 6.94 -6.80
N GLU A 231 -14.92 6.31 -5.82
CA GLU A 231 -15.26 6.46 -4.40
C GLU A 231 -14.86 7.83 -3.86
N VAL A 232 -13.61 8.24 -4.10
CA VAL A 232 -13.06 9.49 -3.57
C VAL A 232 -13.80 10.72 -4.11
N TYR A 233 -14.13 10.76 -5.41
CA TYR A 233 -14.87 11.87 -6.01
C TYR A 233 -16.33 11.93 -5.60
N ALA A 234 -16.86 10.85 -5.05
CA ALA A 234 -18.21 10.77 -4.53
C ALA A 234 -18.27 10.93 -3.01
N ASP A 235 -17.18 11.37 -2.38
CA ASP A 235 -17.05 11.59 -0.93
C ASP A 235 -17.35 10.31 -0.11
N ARG A 236 -16.85 9.17 -0.60
CA ARG A 236 -17.02 7.87 0.07
C ARG A 236 -15.67 7.33 0.53
N PRO A 237 -15.28 7.54 1.80
CA PRO A 237 -14.07 6.94 2.34
C PRO A 237 -14.27 5.44 2.51
N PHE A 238 -13.18 4.68 2.44
CA PHE A 238 -13.24 3.22 2.47
C PHE A 238 -12.03 2.63 3.19
N VAL A 239 -12.16 1.39 3.65
CA VAL A 239 -11.04 0.67 4.27
C VAL A 239 -10.17 0.06 3.18
N LEU A 240 -8.86 0.22 3.29
CA LEU A 240 -7.86 -0.35 2.40
C LEU A 240 -6.93 -1.26 3.22
N SER A 241 -7.03 -2.56 3.03
CA SER A 241 -6.22 -3.59 3.70
C SER A 241 -5.12 -4.09 2.78
N MET A 242 -3.86 -3.81 3.14
CA MET A 242 -2.69 -4.13 2.33
C MET A 242 -1.98 -5.39 2.82
N LEU A 243 -1.54 -6.20 1.87
CA LEU A 243 -0.54 -7.25 2.06
C LEU A 243 0.82 -6.69 1.62
N ASN A 244 1.79 -6.64 2.53
CA ASN A 244 3.12 -6.09 2.29
C ASN A 244 3.05 -4.66 1.68
N GLY A 245 2.26 -3.78 2.28
CA GLY A 245 2.24 -2.36 1.92
C GLY A 245 3.60 -1.71 2.18
N GLY A 246 4.04 -0.84 1.27
CA GLY A 246 5.30 -0.11 1.39
C GLY A 246 5.25 1.03 2.41
N THR A 247 6.11 2.03 2.25
CA THR A 247 6.34 3.07 3.28
C THR A 247 5.64 4.37 2.92
N GLY A 248 4.57 4.71 3.64
CA GLY A 248 3.88 5.99 3.45
C GLY A 248 4.76 7.21 3.76
N ASN A 249 4.40 8.36 3.20
CA ASN A 249 5.06 9.62 3.54
C ASN A 249 5.00 9.90 5.04
N GLY A 250 6.11 10.37 5.63
CA GLY A 250 6.20 10.63 7.08
C GLY A 250 6.61 9.41 7.90
N HIS A 251 6.63 8.21 7.32
CA HIS A 251 7.03 6.99 8.00
C HIS A 251 8.44 6.53 7.63
N ASN A 252 9.09 5.83 8.58
CA ASN A 252 10.40 5.18 8.38
C ASN A 252 10.29 3.65 8.31
N LYS A 253 9.06 3.12 8.31
CA LYS A 253 8.75 1.70 8.27
C LYS A 253 7.60 1.46 7.30
N ALA A 254 7.67 0.32 6.61
CA ALA A 254 6.62 -0.14 5.73
C ALA A 254 5.36 -0.55 6.50
N TYR A 255 4.19 -0.37 5.87
CA TYR A 255 2.91 -0.80 6.41
C TYR A 255 2.82 -2.32 6.57
N ASN A 256 3.52 -3.12 5.76
CA ASN A 256 3.44 -4.58 5.79
C ASN A 256 1.98 -5.06 5.70
N HIS A 257 1.52 -5.91 6.63
CA HIS A 257 0.11 -6.30 6.76
C HIS A 257 -0.63 -5.25 7.60
N HIS A 258 -1.36 -4.34 6.95
CA HIS A 258 -2.02 -3.23 7.63
C HIS A 258 -3.27 -2.75 6.91
N SER A 259 -4.24 -2.29 7.70
CA SER A 259 -5.46 -1.64 7.22
C SER A 259 -5.43 -0.16 7.55
N VAL A 260 -5.80 0.66 6.57
CA VAL A 260 -5.88 2.11 6.65
C VAL A 260 -7.21 2.59 6.09
N THR A 261 -7.55 3.85 6.32
CA THR A 261 -8.72 4.47 5.69
C THR A 261 -8.25 5.29 4.50
N CYS A 262 -8.67 4.91 3.29
CA CYS A 262 -8.47 5.75 2.12
C CYS A 262 -9.48 6.88 2.14
N MET A 263 -8.96 8.10 2.05
CA MET A 263 -9.73 9.34 2.11
C MET A 263 -9.41 10.28 0.95
N GLY A 264 -8.53 9.91 0.04
CA GLY A 264 -8.21 10.79 -1.08
C GLY A 264 -7.33 10.16 -2.14
N CYS A 265 -7.12 10.91 -3.21
CA CYS A 265 -6.27 10.51 -4.33
C CYS A 265 -5.61 11.73 -4.98
N LEU A 266 -4.41 11.53 -5.53
CA LEU A 266 -3.73 12.46 -6.41
C LEU A 266 -3.52 11.76 -7.76
N ASP A 267 -4.16 12.30 -8.80
CA ASP A 267 -4.00 11.86 -10.20
C ASP A 267 -2.91 12.72 -10.85
N GLY A 268 -1.83 12.09 -11.29
CA GLY A 268 -0.62 12.74 -11.80
C GLY A 268 0.31 11.77 -12.51
N ASP A 269 1.58 12.14 -12.69
CA ASP A 269 2.58 11.26 -13.33
C ASP A 269 2.82 9.97 -12.54
N GLN A 270 2.67 10.08 -11.21
CA GLN A 270 2.55 8.97 -10.29
C GLN A 270 1.25 9.15 -9.49
N ASP A 271 0.42 8.11 -9.48
CA ASP A 271 -0.81 8.08 -8.72
C ASP A 271 -0.54 7.81 -7.23
N TYR A 272 -1.20 8.55 -6.34
CA TYR A 272 -1.11 8.35 -4.88
C TYR A 272 -2.48 8.23 -4.23
N VAL A 273 -2.61 7.29 -3.29
CA VAL A 273 -3.73 7.24 -2.35
C VAL A 273 -3.39 8.05 -1.11
N TYR A 274 -4.32 8.87 -0.65
CA TYR A 274 -4.22 9.60 0.62
C TYR A 274 -5.00 8.84 1.68
N ILE A 275 -4.35 8.64 2.82
CA ILE A 275 -4.80 7.71 3.85
C ILE A 275 -4.75 8.36 5.23
N LYS A 276 -5.72 7.99 6.08
CA LYS A 276 -5.57 8.02 7.53
C LYS A 276 -5.10 6.64 7.96
N ASP A 277 -3.89 6.55 8.51
CA ASP A 277 -3.46 5.31 9.14
C ASP A 277 -3.89 5.26 10.60
N THR A 278 -3.49 4.20 11.30
CA THR A 278 -3.91 3.96 12.68
C THR A 278 -2.84 4.34 13.71
N TRP A 279 -1.67 4.79 13.28
CA TRP A 279 -0.52 5.04 14.14
C TRP A 279 -0.47 6.49 14.64
N ASP A 280 -0.98 7.43 13.86
CA ASP A 280 -1.11 8.82 14.26
C ASP A 280 -2.41 9.45 13.71
N ARG A 281 -2.57 10.77 13.89
CA ARG A 281 -3.77 11.51 13.47
C ARG A 281 -3.57 12.28 12.17
N ASP A 282 -2.39 12.23 11.57
CA ASP A 282 -2.04 13.01 10.40
C ASP A 282 -2.60 12.38 9.12
N ILE A 283 -2.37 13.02 7.98
CA ILE A 283 -2.72 12.47 6.67
C ILE A 283 -1.43 12.02 6.02
N HIS A 284 -1.39 10.77 5.58
CA HIS A 284 -0.27 10.22 4.82
C HIS A 284 -0.69 9.96 3.39
N PHE A 285 0.29 9.69 2.55
CA PHE A 285 0.06 9.19 1.21
C PHE A 285 0.99 8.04 0.89
N LEU A 286 0.47 7.13 0.08
CA LEU A 286 1.16 5.94 -0.41
C LEU A 286 0.95 5.90 -1.93
N ALA A 287 1.99 5.57 -2.68
CA ALA A 287 1.84 5.46 -4.12
C ALA A 287 0.94 4.26 -4.48
N TYR A 288 0.08 4.43 -5.48
CA TYR A 288 -0.83 3.37 -5.91
C TYR A 288 -0.03 2.14 -6.35
N ARG A 289 -0.44 0.96 -5.85
CA ARG A 289 0.24 -0.35 -6.03
C ARG A 289 1.56 -0.51 -5.27
N ASP A 290 1.83 0.34 -4.28
CA ASP A 290 2.90 0.08 -3.31
C ASP A 290 2.47 -0.97 -2.26
N TRP A 291 2.06 -2.14 -2.73
CA TRP A 291 1.63 -3.30 -1.96
C TRP A 291 1.74 -4.56 -2.83
N THR A 292 1.91 -5.73 -2.21
CA THR A 292 1.86 -7.01 -2.94
C THR A 292 0.44 -7.34 -3.37
N ALA A 293 -0.50 -7.13 -2.46
CA ALA A 293 -1.92 -7.35 -2.69
C ALA A 293 -2.71 -6.37 -1.85
N VAL A 294 -3.97 -6.15 -2.22
CA VAL A 294 -4.85 -5.24 -1.49
C VAL A 294 -6.27 -5.76 -1.53
N MET A 295 -7.02 -5.45 -0.47
CA MET A 295 -8.46 -5.58 -0.43
C MET A 295 -9.05 -4.24 0.02
N ALA A 296 -9.96 -3.68 -0.77
CA ALA A 296 -10.77 -2.55 -0.36
C ALA A 296 -12.11 -3.05 0.18
N VAL A 297 -12.65 -2.34 1.17
CA VAL A 297 -14.04 -2.49 1.59
C VAL A 297 -14.77 -1.18 1.33
N TRP A 298 -15.57 -1.16 0.27
CA TRP A 298 -16.41 -0.04 -0.12
C TRP A 298 -17.60 0.06 0.83
N VAL A 299 -17.75 1.18 1.53
CA VAL A 299 -18.84 1.39 2.50
C VAL A 299 -19.77 2.48 1.99
N ARG A 300 -21.02 2.11 1.69
CA ARG A 300 -21.99 2.99 1.04
C ARG A 300 -23.34 2.89 1.76
N PRO A 301 -23.92 3.99 2.25
CA PRO A 301 -25.26 3.98 2.80
C PRO A 301 -26.36 3.98 1.72
#